data_AF-A0A3R6Z9H0-F1
#
_entry.id   AF-A0A3R6Z9H0-F1
#
_cell.length_a   1.000
_cell.length_b   1.000
_cell.length_c   1.000
_cell.angle_alpha   90.00
_cell.angle_beta   90.00
_cell.angle_gamma   90.00
#
_symmetry.space_group_name_H-M   'P 1'
#
loop_
_entity.id
_entity.type
_entity.pdbx_description
1 polymer ?
#
loop_
_entity_poly.entity_id
_entity_poly.type
_entity_poly.pdbx_seq_one_letter_code
_entity_poly.pdbx_strand_id
1 'polypeptide(L)'
;MEYTKKMTWAQLKKYQFVMGDLSHEYFAAYMMGQKSFNVGLGLIKIWDEKLTEQKRKDKALSDTAKNNNKGIEYEKDGNIKAAIRVYKKNLEIGYPATHSYDRLMIIYRKEKKIDEEIAVIDRALEIFASDPRYEKNIVKWNDRRDKAVSLKTKL
;
A
#
# COMPACT_ATOMS: atom_id res chain seq x y z
N MET A 1 -5.77 -39.62 -8.41
CA MET A 1 -6.24 -38.26 -8.72
C MET A 1 -5.03 -37.44 -9.13
N GLU A 2 -5.05 -36.81 -10.31
CA GLU A 2 -3.89 -36.05 -10.79
C GLU A 2 -3.68 -34.78 -9.97
N TYR A 3 -2.54 -34.67 -9.30
CA TYR A 3 -2.12 -33.48 -8.52
C TYR A 3 -1.54 -32.36 -9.39
N THR A 4 -1.65 -32.50 -10.72
CA THR A 4 -1.04 -31.60 -11.70
C THR A 4 -2.06 -31.18 -12.75
N LYS A 5 -1.82 -30.02 -13.36
CA LYS A 5 -2.58 -29.49 -14.49
C LYS A 5 -1.63 -29.31 -15.67
N LYS A 6 -1.99 -29.86 -16.83
CA LYS A 6 -1.28 -29.60 -18.08
C LYS A 6 -1.54 -28.15 -18.53
N MET A 7 -0.47 -27.37 -18.70
CA MET A 7 -0.51 -25.96 -19.08
C MET A 7 0.38 -25.69 -20.30
N THR A 8 -0.09 -24.87 -21.22
CA THR A 8 0.76 -24.35 -22.31
C THR A 8 1.67 -23.23 -21.80
N TRP A 9 2.74 -22.92 -22.55
CA TRP A 9 3.57 -21.76 -22.25
C TRP A 9 2.77 -20.46 -22.12
N ALA A 10 1.78 -20.24 -23.00
CA ALA A 10 0.93 -19.05 -22.95
C ALA A 10 0.11 -18.95 -21.65
N GLN A 11 -0.33 -20.09 -21.11
CA GLN A 11 -1.04 -20.13 -19.83
C GLN A 11 -0.07 -19.98 -18.64
N LEU A 12 1.18 -20.43 -18.79
CA LEU A 12 2.18 -20.43 -17.74
C LEU A 12 2.88 -19.08 -17.59
N LYS A 13 3.19 -18.40 -18.70
CA LYS A 13 3.90 -17.11 -18.71
C LYS A 13 3.20 -16.01 -17.92
N LYS A 14 1.88 -16.11 -17.69
CA LYS A 14 1.14 -15.16 -16.83
C LYS A 14 1.68 -15.14 -15.39
N TYR A 15 2.34 -16.22 -14.95
CA TYR A 15 2.92 -16.36 -13.62
C TYR A 15 4.42 -16.01 -13.57
N GLN A 16 5.03 -15.53 -14.65
CA GLN A 16 6.49 -15.36 -14.77
C GLN A 16 7.13 -14.52 -13.65
N PHE A 17 6.39 -13.57 -13.09
CA PHE A 17 6.86 -12.68 -12.02
C PHE A 17 6.65 -13.23 -10.61
N VAL A 18 5.89 -14.32 -10.45
CA VAL A 18 5.53 -14.89 -9.14
C VAL A 18 6.04 -16.31 -8.93
N MET A 19 6.54 -16.93 -10.00
CA MET A 19 7.04 -18.30 -9.95
C MET A 19 8.49 -18.44 -9.46
N GLY A 20 9.20 -17.34 -9.25
CA GLY A 20 10.59 -17.37 -8.76
C GLY A 20 11.51 -18.09 -9.74
N ASP A 21 12.39 -18.95 -9.22
CA ASP A 21 13.41 -19.67 -10.00
C ASP A 21 12.80 -20.56 -11.10
N LEU A 22 11.60 -21.09 -10.88
CA LEU A 22 10.87 -21.90 -11.86
C LEU A 22 10.57 -21.13 -13.16
N SER A 23 10.60 -19.79 -13.13
CA SER A 23 10.43 -18.94 -14.32
C SER A 23 11.50 -19.23 -15.36
N HIS A 24 12.73 -19.33 -14.91
CA HIS A 24 13.87 -19.60 -15.78
C HIS A 24 13.84 -21.05 -16.29
N GLU A 25 13.48 -22.01 -15.44
CA GLU A 25 13.38 -23.43 -15.83
C GLU A 25 12.32 -23.66 -16.90
N TYR A 26 11.10 -23.17 -16.69
CA TYR A 26 10.02 -23.31 -17.66
C TYR A 26 10.30 -22.56 -18.96
N PHE A 27 10.90 -21.37 -18.86
CA PHE A 27 11.30 -20.61 -20.04
C PHE A 27 12.39 -21.34 -20.84
N ALA A 28 13.42 -21.88 -20.18
CA ALA A 28 14.47 -22.65 -20.85
C ALA A 28 13.93 -23.91 -21.54
N ALA A 29 13.06 -24.66 -20.87
CA ALA A 29 12.41 -25.83 -21.47
C ALA A 29 11.51 -25.45 -22.66
N TYR A 30 10.80 -24.32 -22.58
CA TYR A 30 10.06 -23.77 -23.71
C TYR A 30 10.98 -23.44 -24.90
N MET A 31 12.13 -22.81 -24.64
CA MET A 31 13.14 -22.50 -25.67
C MET A 31 13.73 -23.78 -26.31
N MET A 32 13.79 -24.89 -25.57
CA MET A 32 14.17 -26.22 -26.10
C MET A 32 13.03 -26.92 -26.86
N GLY A 33 11.88 -26.27 -27.06
CA GLY A 33 10.77 -26.78 -27.86
C GLY A 33 9.63 -27.42 -27.06
N GLN A 34 9.71 -27.46 -25.72
CA GLN A 34 8.62 -27.97 -24.90
C GLN A 34 7.40 -27.03 -24.94
N LYS A 35 6.26 -27.53 -25.42
CA LYS A 35 5.05 -26.70 -25.62
C LYS A 35 4.08 -26.72 -24.43
N SER A 36 4.18 -27.73 -23.56
CA SER A 36 3.29 -27.90 -22.41
C SER A 36 4.00 -28.51 -21.21
N PHE A 37 3.51 -28.16 -20.02
CA PHE A 37 4.08 -28.53 -18.72
C PHE A 37 3.00 -29.10 -17.82
N ASN A 38 3.31 -30.17 -17.08
CA ASN A 38 2.46 -30.62 -15.98
C ASN A 38 2.87 -29.85 -14.73
N VAL A 39 2.00 -28.96 -14.26
CA VAL A 39 2.28 -28.07 -13.14
C VAL A 39 1.46 -28.49 -11.93
N GLY A 40 2.08 -28.60 -10.76
CA GLY A 40 1.39 -28.94 -9.53
C GLY A 40 0.29 -27.94 -9.18
N LEU A 41 -0.91 -28.42 -8.83
CA LEU A 41 -2.05 -27.55 -8.48
C LEU A 41 -1.75 -26.61 -7.29
N GLY A 42 -0.92 -27.06 -6.34
CA GLY A 42 -0.45 -26.23 -5.22
C GLY A 42 0.39 -25.03 -5.65
N LEU A 43 1.28 -25.21 -6.64
CA LEU A 43 2.08 -24.11 -7.20
C LEU A 43 1.20 -23.09 -7.91
N ILE A 44 0.24 -23.57 -8.70
CA ILE A 44 -0.73 -22.70 -9.39
C ILE A 44 -1.50 -21.86 -8.37
N LYS A 45 -2.00 -22.48 -7.29
CA LYS A 45 -2.69 -21.76 -6.21
C LYS A 45 -1.81 -20.68 -5.58
N ILE A 46 -0.56 -21.01 -5.24
CA ILE A 46 0.42 -20.05 -4.69
C ILE A 46 0.66 -18.89 -5.67
N TRP A 47 0.81 -19.17 -6.96
CA TRP A 47 1.04 -18.13 -7.95
C TRP A 47 -0.19 -17.25 -8.19
N ASP A 48 -1.40 -17.82 -8.17
CA ASP A 48 -2.66 -17.06 -8.23
C ASP A 48 -2.81 -16.12 -7.03
N GLU A 49 -2.50 -16.61 -5.82
CA GLU A 49 -2.49 -15.81 -4.59
C GLU A 49 -1.46 -14.67 -4.68
N LYS A 50 -0.23 -14.96 -5.11
CA LYS A 50 0.82 -13.95 -5.31
C LYS A 50 0.43 -12.89 -6.33
N LEU A 51 -0.15 -13.28 -7.48
CA LEU A 51 -0.61 -12.33 -8.49
C LEU A 51 -1.74 -11.45 -7.96
N THR A 52 -2.65 -12.02 -7.17
CA THR A 52 -3.76 -11.29 -6.55
C THR A 52 -3.22 -10.26 -5.56
N GLU A 53 -2.27 -10.66 -4.72
CA GLU A 53 -1.64 -9.75 -3.76
C GLU A 53 -0.82 -8.66 -4.45
N GLN A 54 -0.08 -8.98 -5.50
CA GLN A 54 0.66 -8.00 -6.30
C GLN A 54 -0.30 -6.95 -6.90
N LYS A 55 -1.38 -7.40 -7.56
CA LYS A 55 -2.41 -6.50 -8.10
C LYS A 55 -3.04 -5.62 -7.03
N ARG A 56 -3.28 -6.16 -5.84
CA ARG A 56 -3.82 -5.40 -4.70
C ARG A 56 -2.84 -4.31 -4.26
N LYS A 57 -1.55 -4.63 -4.13
CA LYS A 57 -0.49 -3.67 -3.78
C LYS A 57 -0.31 -2.60 -4.84
N ASP A 58 -0.29 -2.96 -6.11
CA ASP A 58 -0.15 -2.03 -7.23
C ASP A 58 -1.34 -1.05 -7.30
N LYS A 59 -2.55 -1.58 -7.10
CA LYS A 59 -3.75 -0.76 -7.01
C LYS A 59 -3.69 0.19 -5.82
N ALA A 60 -3.31 -0.30 -4.64
CA ALA A 60 -3.17 0.53 -3.44
C ALA A 60 -2.15 1.66 -3.64
N LEU A 61 -0.97 1.35 -4.18
CA LEU A 61 0.05 2.35 -4.53
C LEU A 61 -0.51 3.40 -5.50
N SER A 62 -1.14 2.95 -6.60
CA SER A 62 -1.70 3.84 -7.62
C SER A 62 -2.79 4.75 -7.05
N ASP A 63 -3.72 4.21 -6.27
CA ASP A 63 -4.80 4.98 -5.65
C ASP A 63 -4.25 5.98 -4.63
N THR A 64 -3.27 5.56 -3.82
CA THR A 64 -2.60 6.44 -2.84
C THR A 64 -1.92 7.63 -3.52
N ALA A 65 -1.16 7.38 -4.59
CA ALA A 65 -0.52 8.43 -5.37
C ALA A 65 -1.54 9.38 -6.01
N LYS A 66 -2.60 8.83 -6.61
CA LYS A 66 -3.68 9.62 -7.22
C LYS A 66 -4.38 10.52 -6.20
N ASN A 67 -4.71 10.00 -5.03
CA ASN A 67 -5.33 10.78 -3.96
C ASN A 67 -4.39 11.86 -3.41
N ASN A 68 -3.08 11.58 -3.30
CA ASN A 68 -2.09 12.58 -2.89
C ASN A 68 -2.02 13.74 -3.88
N ASN A 69 -1.96 13.45 -5.18
CA ASN A 69 -1.92 14.47 -6.23
C ASN A 69 -3.18 15.34 -6.22
N LYS A 70 -4.37 14.72 -6.10
CA LYS A 70 -5.63 15.47 -5.96
C LYS A 70 -5.68 16.31 -4.69
N GLY A 71 -5.15 15.79 -3.58
CA GLY A 71 -5.08 16.52 -2.32
C GLY A 71 -4.22 17.77 -2.46
N ILE A 72 -3.05 17.65 -3.09
CA ILE A 72 -2.15 18.77 -3.37
C ILE A 72 -2.84 19.83 -4.25
N GLU A 73 -3.52 19.40 -5.31
CA GLU A 73 -4.29 20.30 -6.20
C GLU A 73 -5.36 21.07 -5.41
N TYR A 74 -6.19 20.36 -4.63
CA TYR A 74 -7.20 21.01 -3.80
C TYR A 74 -6.63 21.97 -2.76
N GLU A 75 -5.45 21.69 -2.19
CA GLU A 75 -4.79 22.61 -1.27
C GLU A 75 -4.29 23.88 -1.99
N LYS A 76 -3.78 23.76 -3.22
CA LYS A 76 -3.39 24.92 -4.04
C LYS A 76 -4.59 25.80 -4.38
N ASP A 77 -5.74 25.19 -4.63
CA ASP A 77 -6.99 25.90 -4.91
C ASP A 77 -7.70 26.43 -3.66
N GLY A 78 -7.13 26.22 -2.46
CA GLY A 78 -7.74 26.62 -1.19
C GLY A 78 -8.94 25.75 -0.76
N ASN A 79 -9.26 24.69 -1.50
CA ASN A 79 -10.35 23.76 -1.18
C ASN A 79 -9.93 22.71 -0.15
N ILE A 80 -9.65 23.18 1.07
CA ILE A 80 -9.15 22.33 2.17
C ILE A 80 -10.11 21.18 2.51
N LYS A 81 -11.43 21.40 2.44
CA LYS A 81 -12.42 20.33 2.67
C LYS A 81 -12.28 19.20 1.65
N ALA A 82 -12.02 19.50 0.38
CA ALA A 82 -11.80 18.47 -0.64
C ALA A 82 -10.46 17.76 -0.46
N ALA A 83 -9.41 18.48 -0.09
CA ALA A 83 -8.10 17.91 0.23
C ALA A 83 -8.20 16.89 1.38
N ILE A 84 -8.88 17.24 2.47
CA ILE A 84 -9.12 16.34 3.61
C ILE A 84 -9.81 15.05 3.14
N ARG A 85 -10.86 15.15 2.31
CA ARG A 85 -11.61 13.98 1.84
C ARG A 85 -10.74 13.00 1.07
N VAL A 86 -9.88 13.49 0.17
CA VAL A 86 -9.02 12.59 -0.63
C VAL A 86 -7.84 12.05 0.18
N TYR A 87 -7.25 12.83 1.07
CA TYR A 87 -6.21 12.32 1.96
C TYR A 87 -6.74 11.27 2.94
N LYS A 88 -7.98 11.40 3.44
CA LYS A 88 -8.61 10.38 4.31
C LYS A 88 -8.75 9.02 3.63
N LYS A 89 -9.01 8.98 2.32
CA LYS A 89 -9.01 7.71 1.56
C LYS A 89 -7.68 6.98 1.65
N ASN A 90 -6.55 7.69 1.80
CA ASN A 90 -5.25 7.04 1.95
C ASN A 90 -5.06 6.41 3.33
N LEU A 91 -5.69 6.95 4.37
CA LEU A 91 -5.70 6.34 5.71
C LEU A 91 -6.50 5.02 5.72
N GLU A 92 -7.57 4.96 4.92
CA GLU A 92 -8.37 3.75 4.70
C GLU A 92 -7.58 2.71 3.88
N ILE A 93 -6.89 3.13 2.81
CA ILE A 93 -6.04 2.25 2.00
C ILE A 93 -4.87 1.68 2.83
N GLY A 94 -4.27 2.51 3.71
CA GLY A 94 -3.17 2.10 4.58
C GLY A 94 -1.88 1.73 3.83
N TYR A 95 -1.72 2.17 2.58
CA TYR A 95 -0.45 2.00 1.87
C TYR A 95 0.64 2.82 2.58
N PRO A 96 1.85 2.27 2.78
CA PRO A 96 2.89 2.94 3.57
C PRO A 96 3.51 4.11 2.80
N ALA A 97 2.81 5.24 2.78
CA ALA A 97 3.26 6.52 2.25
C ALA A 97 2.81 7.66 3.19
N THR A 98 3.75 8.50 3.63
CA THR A 98 3.50 9.43 4.75
C THR A 98 2.76 10.71 4.37
N HIS A 99 2.74 11.09 3.08
CA HIS A 99 2.30 12.42 2.63
C HIS A 99 0.91 12.80 3.15
N SER A 100 -0.10 11.96 2.93
CA SER A 100 -1.48 12.24 3.38
C SER A 100 -1.62 12.38 4.89
N TYR A 101 -0.85 11.58 5.64
CA TYR A 101 -0.83 11.65 7.11
C TYR A 101 -0.25 12.98 7.58
N ASP A 102 0.92 13.35 7.10
CA ASP A 102 1.58 14.61 7.46
C ASP A 102 0.72 15.83 7.07
N ARG A 103 0.08 15.82 5.89
CA ARG A 103 -0.83 16.90 5.47
C ARG A 103 -2.05 17.00 6.36
N LEU A 104 -2.73 15.90 6.65
CA LEU A 104 -3.91 15.90 7.53
C LEU A 104 -3.57 16.40 8.94
N MET A 105 -2.44 15.99 9.50
CA MET A 105 -1.98 16.49 10.81
C MET A 105 -1.78 18.02 10.81
N ILE A 106 -1.20 18.57 9.75
CA ILE A 106 -1.00 20.02 9.58
C ILE A 106 -2.34 20.74 9.43
N ILE A 107 -3.23 20.23 8.58
CA ILE A 107 -4.55 20.82 8.33
C ILE A 107 -5.37 20.84 9.62
N TYR A 108 -5.48 19.70 10.32
CA TYR A 108 -6.27 19.61 11.54
C TYR A 108 -5.73 20.48 12.67
N ARG A 109 -4.40 20.59 12.81
CA ARG A 109 -3.79 21.54 13.73
C ARG A 109 -4.22 22.98 13.44
N LYS A 110 -4.18 23.40 12.17
CA LYS A 110 -4.56 24.76 11.76
C LYS A 110 -6.04 25.04 11.98
N GLU A 111 -6.90 24.04 11.78
CA GLU A 111 -8.34 24.14 12.06
C GLU A 111 -8.69 23.97 13.54
N LYS A 112 -7.70 23.81 14.44
CA LYS A 112 -7.88 23.52 15.87
C LYS A 112 -8.71 22.25 16.15
N LYS A 113 -8.72 21.32 15.20
CA LYS A 113 -9.38 20.02 15.26
C LYS A 113 -8.43 18.98 15.88
N ILE A 114 -8.23 19.12 17.19
CA ILE A 114 -7.19 18.40 17.92
C ILE A 114 -7.47 16.89 17.98
N ASP A 115 -8.75 16.51 18.11
CA ASP A 115 -9.15 15.09 18.16
C ASP A 115 -8.87 14.38 16.83
N GLU A 116 -9.20 15.01 15.71
CA GLU A 116 -8.92 14.46 14.40
C GLU A 116 -7.42 14.41 14.10
N GLU A 117 -6.63 15.37 14.57
CA GLU A 117 -5.18 15.30 14.47
C GLU A 117 -4.61 14.10 15.22
N ILE A 118 -5.05 13.88 16.47
CA ILE A 118 -4.62 12.72 17.28
C ILE A 118 -5.00 11.42 16.57
N ALA A 119 -6.24 11.31 16.06
CA ALA A 119 -6.70 10.13 15.34
C ALA A 119 -5.85 9.82 14.09
N VAL A 120 -5.40 10.86 13.37
CA VAL A 120 -4.50 10.68 12.22
C VAL A 120 -3.11 10.22 12.67
N ILE A 121 -2.59 10.73 13.79
CA ILE A 121 -1.31 10.30 14.36
C ILE A 121 -1.37 8.84 14.80
N ASP A 122 -2.41 8.45 15.53
CA ASP A 122 -2.60 7.08 15.99
C ASP A 122 -2.66 6.13 14.78
N ARG A 123 -3.41 6.49 13.75
CA ARG A 123 -3.48 5.71 12.51
C ARG A 123 -2.14 5.64 11.76
N ALA A 124 -1.31 6.67 11.83
CA ALA A 124 0.04 6.61 11.28
C ALA A 124 0.89 5.61 12.06
N LEU A 125 0.90 5.69 13.38
CA LEU A 125 1.69 4.79 14.23
C LEU A 125 1.29 3.32 14.02
N GLU A 126 0.00 3.01 13.87
CA GLU A 126 -0.47 1.66 13.54
C GLU A 126 0.13 1.08 12.24
N ILE A 127 0.27 1.91 11.20
CA ILE A 127 0.75 1.46 9.88
C ILE A 127 2.27 1.40 9.79
N PHE A 128 2.96 2.34 10.44
CA PHE A 128 4.38 2.58 10.21
C PHE A 128 5.28 2.09 11.34
N ALA A 129 4.78 1.83 12.56
CA ALA A 129 5.62 1.56 13.74
C ALA A 129 6.52 0.32 13.63
N SER A 130 6.14 -0.67 12.80
CA SER A 130 6.91 -1.90 12.63
C SER A 130 8.03 -1.80 11.59
N ASP A 131 8.12 -0.70 10.85
CA ASP A 131 9.07 -0.53 9.75
C ASP A 131 10.17 0.49 10.12
N PRO A 132 11.42 0.04 10.32
CA PRO A 132 12.53 0.90 10.73
C PRO A 132 12.81 2.07 9.79
N ARG A 133 12.38 2.00 8.53
CA ARG A 133 12.52 3.11 7.57
C ARG A 133 11.80 4.37 8.01
N TYR A 134 10.81 4.26 8.92
CA TYR A 134 10.01 5.37 9.41
C TYR A 134 10.35 5.82 10.83
N GLU A 135 11.45 5.36 11.42
CA GLU A 135 11.84 5.70 12.81
C GLU A 135 11.82 7.22 13.09
N LYS A 136 12.39 8.02 12.17
CA LYS A 136 12.38 9.49 12.28
C LYS A 136 10.96 10.08 12.25
N ASN A 137 10.08 9.52 11.43
CA ASN A 137 8.67 9.93 11.36
C ASN A 137 7.92 9.57 12.65
N ILE A 138 8.17 8.37 13.19
CA ILE A 138 7.56 7.89 14.43
C ILE A 138 7.92 8.82 15.61
N VAL A 139 9.20 9.15 15.77
CA VAL A 139 9.64 10.12 16.81
C VAL A 139 8.93 11.46 16.65
N LYS A 140 8.91 12.00 15.43
CA LYS A 140 8.22 13.27 15.10
C LYS A 140 6.72 13.21 15.43
N TRP A 141 6.05 12.11 15.11
CA TRP A 141 4.62 11.95 15.33
C TRP A 141 4.28 11.78 16.80
N ASN A 142 5.09 11.07 17.58
CA ASN A 142 4.93 10.97 19.04
C ASN A 142 5.07 12.34 19.72
N ASP A 143 6.12 13.11 19.42
CA ASP A 143 6.26 14.49 19.95
C ASP A 143 5.05 15.37 19.57
N ARG A 144 4.58 15.26 18.33
CA ARG A 144 3.38 15.98 17.88
C ARG A 144 2.13 15.55 18.63
N ARG A 145 2.00 14.26 18.93
CA ARG A 145 0.89 13.67 19.67
C ARG A 145 0.85 14.18 21.10
N ASP A 146 1.98 14.19 21.79
CA ASP A 146 2.09 14.67 23.17
C ASP A 146 1.67 16.15 23.26
N LYS A 147 2.09 16.96 22.28
CA LYS A 147 1.64 18.35 22.13
C LYS A 147 0.14 18.47 21.85
N ALA A 148 -0.42 17.60 21.01
CA ALA A 148 -1.85 17.57 20.73
C ALA A 148 -2.67 17.23 21.97
N VAL A 149 -2.29 16.18 22.70
CA VAL A 149 -2.92 15.76 23.95
C VAL A 149 -2.84 16.87 25.01
N SER A 150 -1.67 17.51 25.15
CA SER A 150 -1.48 18.63 26.09
C SER A 150 -2.32 19.86 25.76
N LEU A 151 -2.67 20.06 24.48
CA LEU A 151 -3.56 21.15 24.07
C LEU A 151 -5.03 20.78 24.30
N LYS A 152 -5.40 19.51 24.13
CA LYS A 152 -6.74 19.01 24.42
C LYS A 152 -7.10 19.15 25.90
N THR A 153 -6.17 18.88 26.80
CA THR A 153 -6.40 18.97 28.26
C THR A 153 -6.52 20.39 28.81
N LYS A 154 -6.21 21.41 27.99
CA LYS A 154 -6.28 22.83 28.35
C LYS A 154 -7.53 23.55 27.82
N LEU A 155 -8.36 22.85 27.05
CA LEU A 155 -9.64 23.32 26.52
C LEU A 155 -10.77 22.93 27.46
#